data_AF-H0AE33-F1
#
_entry.id   AF-H0AE33-F1
#
_cell.length_a   1.000
_cell.length_b   1.000
_cell.length_c   1.000
_cell.angle_alpha   90.00
_cell.angle_beta   90.00
_cell.angle_gamma   90.00
#
_symmetry.space_group_name_H-M   'P 1'
#
loop_
_entity.id
_entity.type
_entity.pdbx_description
1 polymer ?
#
loop_
_entity_poly.entity_id
_entity_poly.type
_entity_poly.pdbx_seq_one_letter_code
_entity_poly.pdbx_strand_id
1 'polypeptide(L)'
;MISENAGETITTLIQKFRRDDDEEKFPLLSNDEDIYVMVDEAHRTQYDELANNMRTALPNAFYVGFTGTPIEKDKRNTKRTFGNYIDKYTIDQSIEDEVTVPILYQGRLADIHLEGRNLDDIFVQELDRKIEKGPHATRKFYQDYSDNLSDTLDEDELNEISKEISDRDNEYLNEKRS
;
A
#
# COMPACT_ATOMS: atom_id res chain seq x y z
N MET A 1 30.86 -16.72 -24.57
CA MET A 1 31.51 -15.40 -24.37
C MET A 1 30.41 -14.40 -24.16
N ILE A 2 30.20 -13.93 -22.93
CA ILE A 2 29.42 -12.72 -22.67
C ILE A 2 30.46 -11.60 -22.75
N SER A 3 30.56 -10.96 -23.91
CA SER A 3 31.65 -10.05 -24.23
C SER A 3 31.44 -8.66 -23.62
N GLU A 4 32.32 -8.33 -22.68
CA GLU A 4 33.04 -7.04 -22.54
C GLU A 4 32.28 -5.72 -22.33
N ASN A 5 30.96 -5.68 -22.23
CA ASN A 5 30.24 -4.52 -21.69
C ASN A 5 29.14 -4.98 -20.74
N ALA A 6 29.50 -5.29 -19.50
CA ALA A 6 28.52 -5.38 -18.44
C ALA A 6 28.00 -3.96 -18.18
N GLY A 7 26.73 -3.71 -18.51
CA GLY A 7 26.08 -2.43 -18.19
C GLY A 7 26.18 -2.13 -16.69
N GLU A 8 26.29 -0.85 -16.34
CA GLU A 8 26.35 -0.43 -14.94
C GLU A 8 24.95 -0.47 -14.32
N THR A 9 24.81 -1.12 -13.16
CA THR A 9 23.55 -1.11 -12.40
C THR A 9 23.66 -0.12 -11.25
N ILE A 10 22.79 0.89 -11.25
CA ILE A 10 22.72 1.91 -10.21
C ILE A 10 21.43 1.72 -9.43
N THR A 11 21.52 1.61 -8.10
CA THR A 11 20.36 1.60 -7.20
C THR A 11 20.30 2.91 -6.43
N THR A 12 19.14 3.55 -6.41
CA THR A 12 18.96 4.82 -5.71
C THR A 12 17.54 4.94 -5.15
N LEU A 13 17.36 5.94 -4.29
CA LEU A 13 16.07 6.32 -3.77
C LEU A 13 15.48 7.47 -4.61
N ILE A 14 14.16 7.46 -4.79
CA ILE A 14 13.46 8.49 -5.58
C ILE A 14 13.65 9.90 -5.02
N GLN A 15 13.94 10.04 -3.72
CA GLN A 15 14.24 11.31 -3.04
C GLN A 15 15.50 11.99 -3.58
N LYS A 16 16.40 11.28 -4.27
CA LYS A 16 17.55 11.88 -4.96
C LYS A 16 17.16 12.72 -6.16
N PHE A 17 15.92 12.60 -6.63
CA PHE A 17 15.33 13.46 -7.67
C PHE A 17 14.55 14.63 -7.07
N ARG A 18 14.78 14.96 -5.80
CA ARG A 18 14.29 16.21 -5.21
C ARG A 18 15.12 17.34 -5.78
N ARG A 19 14.42 18.33 -6.32
CA ARG A 19 15.00 19.56 -6.85
C ARG A 19 15.33 20.51 -5.68
N ASP A 20 16.43 21.25 -5.80
CA ASP A 20 16.76 22.30 -4.83
C ASP A 20 15.87 23.55 -5.03
N ASP A 21 15.74 24.39 -4.00
CA ASP A 21 14.80 25.52 -4.00
C ASP A 21 15.15 26.60 -5.05
N ASP A 22 16.42 26.67 -5.47
CA ASP A 22 16.95 27.61 -6.45
C ASP A 22 16.90 27.10 -7.90
N GLU A 23 16.57 25.82 -8.11
CA GLU A 23 16.47 25.23 -9.44
C GLU A 23 15.03 25.34 -9.99
N GLU A 24 14.88 25.82 -11.23
CA GLU A 24 13.56 25.86 -11.89
C GLU A 24 13.15 24.48 -12.45
N LYS A 25 14.12 23.63 -12.78
CA LYS A 25 13.91 22.26 -13.27
C LYS A 25 15.05 21.37 -12.78
N PHE A 26 14.75 20.10 -12.55
CA PHE A 26 15.78 19.12 -12.23
C PHE A 26 16.77 18.97 -13.40
N PRO A 27 18.09 18.90 -13.14
CA PRO A 27 19.10 18.85 -14.20
C PRO A 27 19.00 17.57 -15.04
N LEU A 28 19.38 17.69 -16.31
CA LEU A 28 19.56 16.54 -17.19
C LEU A 28 20.76 15.71 -16.70
N LEU A 29 20.54 14.42 -16.44
CA LEU A 29 21.60 13.48 -16.05
C LEU A 29 22.13 12.70 -17.25
N SER A 30 21.26 12.21 -18.13
CA SER A 30 21.64 11.58 -19.39
C SER A 30 20.53 11.68 -20.43
N ASN A 31 20.93 11.75 -21.70
CA ASN A 31 20.03 11.69 -22.86
C ASN A 31 20.10 10.32 -23.58
N ASP A 32 20.82 9.35 -23.04
CA ASP A 32 20.99 8.05 -23.70
C ASP A 32 19.68 7.26 -23.72
N GLU A 33 19.46 6.54 -24.82
CA GLU A 33 18.29 5.66 -25.01
C GLU A 33 18.51 4.27 -24.40
N ASP A 34 19.75 3.88 -24.11
CA ASP A 34 20.12 2.58 -23.55
C ASP A 34 20.11 2.60 -22.00
N ILE A 35 19.10 3.25 -21.43
CA ILE A 35 18.88 3.35 -19.98
C ILE A 35 17.54 2.73 -19.64
N TYR A 36 17.57 1.73 -18.75
CA TYR A 36 16.38 1.05 -18.24
C TYR A 36 16.18 1.43 -16.77
N VAL A 37 15.02 2.00 -16.46
CA VAL A 37 14.66 2.41 -15.11
C VAL A 37 13.58 1.49 -14.57
N MET A 38 13.91 0.77 -13.51
CA MET A 38 12.97 -0.08 -12.78
C MET A 38 12.52 0.65 -11.52
N VAL A 39 11.21 0.87 -11.38
CA VAL A 39 10.60 1.60 -10.27
C VAL A 39 9.77 0.65 -9.44
N ASP A 40 10.09 0.52 -8.16
CA ASP A 40 9.28 -0.20 -7.20
C ASP A 40 8.20 0.72 -6.58
N GLU A 41 7.05 0.14 -6.26
CA GLU A 41 5.82 0.82 -5.82
C GLU A 41 5.51 2.11 -6.60
N ALA A 42 5.51 1.97 -7.93
CA ALA A 42 5.43 3.04 -8.92
C ALA A 42 4.14 3.90 -8.85
N HIS A 43 3.21 3.55 -7.97
CA HIS A 43 1.89 4.14 -7.83
C HIS A 43 1.71 5.02 -6.58
N ARG A 44 2.68 5.19 -5.68
CA ARG A 44 2.42 6.06 -4.51
C ARG A 44 2.30 7.53 -4.93
N THR A 45 1.17 8.15 -4.57
CA THR A 45 0.85 9.57 -4.88
C THR A 45 1.91 10.56 -4.38
N GLN A 46 2.67 10.19 -3.34
CA GLN A 46 3.78 10.99 -2.82
C GLN A 46 4.95 11.13 -3.80
N TYR A 47 4.98 10.35 -4.89
CA TYR A 47 6.09 10.34 -5.85
C TYR A 47 5.83 11.14 -7.12
N ASP A 48 4.66 11.76 -7.30
CA ASP A 48 4.31 12.41 -8.58
C ASP A 48 5.35 13.48 -9.00
N GLU A 49 5.79 14.36 -8.10
CA GLU A 49 6.79 15.39 -8.40
C GLU A 49 8.19 14.80 -8.64
N LEU A 50 8.64 13.90 -7.76
CA LEU A 50 9.96 13.29 -7.87
C LEU A 50 10.08 12.40 -9.12
N ALA A 51 9.01 11.70 -9.49
CA ALA A 51 8.95 10.91 -10.70
C ALA A 51 8.99 11.79 -11.96
N ASN A 52 8.40 12.98 -11.93
CA ASN A 52 8.53 13.95 -13.03
C ASN A 52 9.95 14.50 -13.13
N ASN A 53 10.61 14.78 -12.01
CA ASN A 53 12.01 15.19 -11.99
C ASN A 53 12.93 14.10 -12.55
N MET A 54 12.71 12.84 -12.16
CA MET A 54 13.44 11.69 -12.72
C MET A 54 13.25 11.54 -14.23
N ARG A 55 12.04 11.80 -14.75
CA ARG A 55 11.79 11.82 -16.20
C ARG A 55 12.44 13.01 -16.90
N THR A 56 12.53 14.15 -16.23
CA THR A 56 13.26 15.31 -16.76
C THR A 56 14.75 15.05 -16.82
N ALA A 57 15.29 14.33 -15.82
CA ALA A 57 16.68 13.92 -15.75
C ALA A 57 17.09 12.90 -16.81
N LEU A 58 16.18 11.99 -17.18
CA LEU A 58 16.40 10.84 -18.05
C LEU A 58 15.28 10.74 -19.12
N PRO A 59 15.16 11.73 -20.02
CA PRO A 59 13.99 11.87 -20.89
C PRO A 59 13.79 10.72 -21.88
N ASN A 60 14.85 10.01 -22.23
CA ASN A 60 14.84 8.94 -23.23
C ASN A 60 14.90 7.53 -22.63
N ALA A 61 14.90 7.41 -21.30
CA ALA A 61 14.98 6.11 -20.64
C ALA A 61 13.70 5.29 -20.80
N PHE A 62 13.84 3.97 -20.79
CA PHE A 62 12.71 3.04 -20.77
C PHE A 62 12.31 2.75 -19.32
N TYR A 63 11.03 2.96 -18.98
CA TYR A 63 10.54 2.84 -17.60
C TYR A 63 9.66 1.61 -17.39
N VAL A 64 10.00 0.80 -16.39
CA VAL A 64 9.20 -0.35 -15.93
C VAL A 64 8.82 -0.13 -14.47
N GLY A 65 7.53 -0.14 -14.18
CA GLY A 65 7.00 0.04 -12.83
C GLY A 65 6.44 -1.26 -12.27
N PHE A 66 6.75 -1.55 -11.00
CA PHE A 66 6.15 -2.61 -10.21
C PHE A 66 5.27 -2.00 -9.13
N THR A 67 4.14 -2.63 -8.82
CA THR A 67 3.31 -2.23 -7.69
C THR A 67 2.43 -3.40 -7.23
N GLY A 68 2.28 -3.56 -5.91
CA GLY A 68 1.31 -4.47 -5.33
C GLY A 68 -0.09 -3.85 -5.20
N THR A 69 -0.19 -2.52 -5.22
CA THR A 69 -1.44 -1.78 -5.09
C THR A 69 -1.58 -0.78 -6.22
N PRO A 70 -1.95 -1.23 -7.44
CA PRO A 70 -2.22 -0.29 -8.50
C PRO A 70 -3.31 0.66 -8.02
N ILE A 71 -3.03 1.98 -8.01
CA ILE A 71 -4.08 2.96 -7.67
C ILE A 71 -5.25 2.78 -8.65
N GLU A 72 -6.31 2.14 -8.16
CA GLU A 72 -7.66 2.20 -8.70
C GLU A 72 -8.31 3.48 -8.17
N LYS A 73 -7.94 4.61 -8.76
CA LYS A 73 -8.75 5.82 -8.62
C LYS A 73 -9.18 6.23 -10.01
N ASP A 74 -10.49 6.13 -10.22
CA ASP A 74 -11.20 6.98 -11.15
C ASP A 74 -10.55 8.37 -11.15
N LYS A 75 -10.01 8.73 -12.32
CA LYS A 75 -9.26 9.96 -12.67
C LYS A 75 -7.75 9.76 -12.91
N ARG A 76 -7.48 9.27 -14.13
CA ARG A 76 -6.56 9.86 -15.14
C ARG A 76 -5.04 9.79 -14.98
N ASN A 77 -4.41 9.45 -13.85
CA ASN A 77 -2.95 9.65 -13.75
C ASN A 77 -2.05 8.41 -13.92
N THR A 78 -2.42 7.20 -13.50
CA THR A 78 -1.46 6.08 -13.49
C THR A 78 -1.18 5.45 -14.86
N LYS A 79 -2.18 5.32 -15.74
CA LYS A 79 -1.98 4.86 -17.13
C LYS A 79 -1.11 5.80 -17.97
N ARG A 80 -1.04 7.08 -17.61
CA ARG A 80 -0.26 8.08 -18.36
C ARG A 80 1.25 7.94 -18.12
N THR A 81 1.63 7.26 -17.06
CA THR A 81 2.97 7.33 -16.47
C THR A 81 3.83 6.11 -16.83
N PHE A 82 3.22 4.92 -16.95
CA PHE A 82 3.90 3.67 -17.31
C PHE A 82 3.21 2.86 -18.43
N GLY A 83 2.08 3.35 -18.96
CA GLY A 83 1.36 2.67 -20.04
C GLY A 83 0.43 1.55 -19.56
N ASN A 84 0.33 0.48 -20.35
CA ASN A 84 -0.51 -0.68 -20.04
C ASN A 84 0.25 -1.69 -19.18
N TYR A 85 -0.50 -2.50 -18.42
CA TYR A 85 0.07 -3.64 -17.72
C TYR A 85 0.71 -4.61 -18.70
N ILE A 86 1.98 -4.96 -18.46
CA ILE A 86 2.67 -6.03 -19.17
C ILE A 86 2.16 -7.38 -18.67
N ASP A 87 2.03 -7.52 -17.35
CA ASP A 87 1.53 -8.71 -16.69
C ASP A 87 0.85 -8.35 -15.35
N LYS A 88 0.07 -9.28 -14.79
CA LYS A 88 -0.58 -9.13 -13.48
C LYS A 88 -0.55 -10.44 -12.70
N TYR A 89 -0.05 -10.36 -11.47
CA TYR A 89 -0.10 -11.43 -10.49
C TYR A 89 -0.86 -10.95 -9.25
N THR A 90 -2.00 -11.56 -8.99
CA THR A 90 -2.94 -11.14 -7.93
C THR A 90 -2.66 -11.86 -6.61
N ILE A 91 -3.14 -11.28 -5.50
CA ILE A 91 -3.06 -11.93 -4.18
C ILE A 91 -3.77 -13.28 -4.18
N ASP A 92 -4.92 -13.38 -4.86
CA ASP A 92 -5.68 -14.63 -4.95
C ASP A 92 -4.86 -15.73 -5.64
N GLN A 93 -4.19 -15.41 -6.74
CA GLN A 93 -3.26 -16.33 -7.41
C GLN A 93 -2.07 -16.70 -6.53
N SER A 94 -1.51 -15.73 -5.79
CA SER A 94 -0.42 -15.96 -4.84
C SER A 94 -0.78 -16.92 -3.71
N ILE A 95 -2.05 -16.91 -3.29
CA ILE A 95 -2.58 -17.86 -2.29
C ILE A 95 -2.80 -19.24 -2.93
N GLU A 96 -3.35 -19.30 -4.14
CA GLU A 96 -3.58 -20.55 -4.88
C GLU A 96 -2.27 -21.30 -5.18
N ASP A 97 -1.21 -20.55 -5.50
CA ASP A 97 0.14 -21.08 -5.75
C ASP A 97 0.91 -21.41 -4.45
N GLU A 98 0.30 -21.26 -3.28
CA GLU A 98 0.91 -21.44 -1.95
C GLU A 98 2.16 -20.57 -1.70
N VAL A 99 2.32 -19.49 -2.47
CA VAL A 99 3.42 -18.51 -2.32
C VAL A 99 3.16 -17.57 -1.13
N THR A 100 1.89 -17.28 -0.84
CA THR A 100 1.48 -16.40 0.26
C THR A 100 0.43 -17.08 1.15
N VAL A 101 0.51 -16.85 2.47
CA VAL A 101 -0.49 -17.34 3.41
C VAL A 101 -1.76 -16.48 3.39
N PRO A 102 -2.96 -17.08 3.52
CA PRO A 102 -4.21 -16.32 3.56
C PRO A 102 -4.27 -15.42 4.81
N ILE A 103 -4.71 -14.18 4.61
CA ILE A 103 -4.94 -13.24 5.72
C ILE A 103 -6.36 -13.44 6.24
N LEU A 104 -6.48 -13.94 7.46
CA LEU A 104 -7.75 -14.00 8.18
C LEU A 104 -7.98 -12.66 8.88
N TYR A 105 -9.02 -11.93 8.45
CA TYR A 105 -9.42 -10.71 9.11
C TYR A 105 -10.43 -11.05 10.22
N GLN A 106 -10.03 -10.89 11.48
CA GLN A 106 -10.95 -10.96 12.62
C GLN A 106 -11.25 -9.55 13.11
N GLY A 107 -12.46 -9.09 12.83
CA GLY A 107 -13.01 -7.90 13.45
C GLY A 107 -13.32 -8.13 14.91
N ARG A 108 -12.77 -7.31 15.80
CA ARG A 108 -13.31 -7.18 17.16
C ARG A 108 -13.84 -5.78 17.35
N LEU A 109 -15.10 -5.72 17.74
CA LEU A 109 -15.64 -4.56 18.43
C LEU A 109 -15.01 -4.60 19.81
N ALA A 110 -14.21 -3.60 20.17
CA ALA A 110 -14.13 -3.27 21.58
C ALA A 110 -15.55 -2.95 22.05
N ASP A 111 -15.91 -3.25 23.30
CA ASP A 111 -17.19 -2.88 23.91
C ASP A 111 -17.26 -1.35 24.12
N ILE A 112 -17.11 -0.61 23.02
CA ILE A 112 -17.34 0.82 22.92
C ILE A 112 -18.83 0.96 23.18
N HIS A 113 -19.19 1.36 24.40
CA HIS A 113 -20.57 1.62 24.78
C HIS A 113 -21.05 2.89 24.06
N LEU A 114 -21.24 2.81 22.74
CA LEU A 114 -21.99 3.79 21.99
C LEU A 114 -23.42 3.72 22.51
N GLU A 115 -23.89 4.78 23.17
CA GLU A 115 -25.25 4.88 23.69
C GLU A 115 -26.27 4.70 22.54
N GLY A 116 -26.65 3.46 22.26
CA GLY A 116 -27.54 3.12 21.15
C GLY A 116 -27.42 1.65 20.76
N ARG A 117 -28.15 0.79 21.47
CA ARG A 117 -28.23 -0.70 21.30
C ARG A 117 -28.60 -1.21 19.89
N ASN A 118 -28.68 -0.35 18.88
CA ASN A 118 -28.93 -0.72 17.48
C ASN A 118 -27.68 -0.57 16.59
N LEU A 119 -26.65 0.18 17.00
CA LEU A 119 -25.50 0.47 16.14
C LEU A 119 -24.56 -0.73 16.01
N ASP A 120 -24.35 -1.47 17.10
CA ASP A 120 -23.48 -2.65 17.11
C ASP A 120 -24.04 -3.78 16.26
N ASP A 121 -25.35 -4.06 16.38
CA ASP A 121 -26.04 -5.08 15.57
C ASP A 121 -25.99 -4.75 14.07
N ILE A 122 -26.19 -3.47 13.71
CA ILE A 122 -26.11 -3.01 12.32
C ILE A 122 -24.67 -3.15 11.80
N PHE A 123 -23.68 -2.85 12.64
CA PHE A 123 -22.27 -2.97 12.28
C PHE A 123 -21.88 -4.43 12.04
N VAL A 124 -22.20 -5.35 12.95
CA VAL A 124 -21.89 -6.78 12.80
C VAL A 124 -22.51 -7.34 11.51
N GLN A 125 -23.78 -7.01 11.25
CA GLN A 125 -24.44 -7.44 10.02
C GLN A 125 -23.81 -6.87 8.74
N GLU A 126 -23.30 -5.64 8.77
CA GLU A 126 -22.62 -5.06 7.62
C GLU A 126 -21.22 -5.67 7.46
N LEU A 127 -20.50 -5.90 8.57
CA LEU A 127 -19.19 -6.54 8.59
C LEU A 127 -19.23 -7.94 7.97
N ASP A 128 -20.15 -8.79 8.40
CA ASP A 128 -20.32 -10.15 7.86
C ASP A 128 -20.55 -10.10 6.34
N ARG A 129 -21.40 -9.16 5.89
CA ARG A 129 -21.65 -8.93 4.45
C ARG A 129 -20.42 -8.45 3.68
N LYS A 130 -19.45 -7.81 4.32
CA LYS A 130 -18.18 -7.39 3.68
C LYS A 130 -17.16 -8.51 3.69
N ILE A 131 -17.10 -9.32 4.75
CA ILE A 131 -16.26 -10.54 4.81
C ILE A 131 -16.60 -11.48 3.66
N GLU A 132 -17.87 -11.71 3.38
CA GLU A 132 -18.30 -12.53 2.23
C GLU A 132 -17.85 -11.98 0.86
N LYS A 133 -17.65 -10.66 0.76
CA LYS A 133 -17.18 -10.00 -0.47
C LYS A 133 -15.67 -10.01 -0.64
N GLY A 134 -14.95 -10.61 0.30
CA GLY A 134 -13.52 -10.82 0.25
C GLY A 134 -12.68 -9.70 0.87
N PRO A 135 -11.37 -9.92 1.00
CA PRO A 135 -10.48 -9.14 1.87
C PRO A 135 -10.45 -7.64 1.57
N HIS A 136 -10.58 -7.25 0.30
CA HIS A 136 -10.59 -5.85 -0.11
C HIS A 136 -11.83 -5.09 0.42
N ALA A 137 -13.01 -5.71 0.36
CA ALA A 137 -14.24 -5.09 0.83
C ALA A 137 -14.26 -4.94 2.36
N THR A 138 -13.77 -5.95 3.08
CA THR A 138 -13.58 -5.92 4.52
C THR A 138 -12.61 -4.82 4.93
N ARG A 139 -11.42 -4.76 4.32
CA ARG A 139 -10.40 -3.76 4.63
C ARG A 139 -10.91 -2.32 4.44
N LYS A 140 -11.61 -2.06 3.33
CA LYS A 140 -12.17 -0.74 3.05
C LYS A 140 -13.21 -0.33 4.10
N PHE A 141 -14.08 -1.25 4.49
CA PHE A 141 -15.08 -1.01 5.54
C PHE A 141 -14.43 -0.63 6.87
N TYR A 142 -13.33 -1.30 7.26
CA TYR A 142 -12.59 -0.93 8.46
C TYR A 142 -11.91 0.43 8.40
N GLN A 143 -11.34 0.79 7.26
CA GLN A 143 -10.76 2.13 7.07
C GLN A 143 -11.84 3.21 7.20
N ASP A 144 -12.96 3.03 6.49
CA ASP A 144 -14.09 3.96 6.57
C ASP A 144 -14.66 4.04 8.00
N TYR A 145 -14.71 2.93 8.75
CA TYR A 145 -15.17 2.91 10.14
C TYR A 145 -14.18 3.57 11.11
N SER A 146 -12.88 3.27 11.02
CA SER A 146 -11.85 3.84 11.89
C SER A 146 -11.72 5.35 11.75
N ASP A 147 -11.85 5.86 10.51
CA ASP A 147 -11.78 7.29 10.23
C ASP A 147 -12.91 8.06 10.91
N ASN A 148 -14.07 7.43 11.13
CA ASN A 148 -15.20 8.01 11.86
C ASN A 148 -15.13 7.76 13.38
N LEU A 149 -14.34 6.78 13.82
CA LEU A 149 -14.22 6.39 15.23
C LEU A 149 -13.25 7.29 16.00
N SER A 150 -12.20 7.80 15.35
CA SER A 150 -11.17 8.64 15.98
C SER A 150 -11.71 9.94 16.59
N ASP A 151 -12.85 10.45 16.13
CA ASP A 151 -13.49 11.65 16.68
C ASP A 151 -14.40 11.33 17.90
N THR A 152 -14.60 10.05 18.22
CA THR A 152 -15.58 9.57 19.21
C THR A 152 -14.93 8.90 20.43
N LEU A 153 -13.72 8.36 20.30
CA LEU A 153 -13.08 7.58 21.37
C LEU A 153 -12.51 8.48 22.49
N ASP A 154 -12.84 8.16 23.74
CA ASP A 154 -12.23 8.80 24.91
C ASP A 154 -10.97 8.06 25.41
N GLU A 155 -10.26 8.64 26.39
CA GLU A 155 -9.04 8.04 26.95
C GLU A 155 -9.30 6.69 27.64
N ASP A 156 -10.52 6.45 28.12
CA ASP A 156 -10.88 5.21 28.82
C ASP A 156 -11.04 4.05 27.82
N GLU A 157 -11.69 4.29 26.68
CA GLU A 157 -11.83 3.31 25.60
C GLU A 157 -10.47 2.94 24.98
N LEU A 158 -9.55 3.90 24.84
CA LEU A 158 -8.18 3.63 24.37
C LEU A 158 -7.39 2.73 25.34
N ASN A 159 -7.57 2.93 26.65
CA ASN A 159 -6.93 2.11 27.67
C ASN A 159 -7.47 0.68 27.68
N GLU A 160 -8.78 0.50 27.44
CA GLU A 160 -9.40 -0.82 27.34
C GLU A 160 -8.89 -1.60 26.12
N ILE A 161 -8.84 -0.96 24.95
CA ILE A 161 -8.27 -1.55 23.72
C ILE A 161 -6.80 -1.94 23.95
N SER A 162 -6.01 -1.08 24.58
CA SER A 162 -4.60 -1.33 24.87
C SER A 162 -4.40 -2.56 25.77
N LYS A 163 -5.24 -2.69 26.80
CA LYS A 163 -5.21 -3.83 27.72
C LYS A 163 -5.61 -5.13 27.03
N GLU A 164 -6.65 -5.10 26.19
CA GLU A 164 -7.09 -6.26 25.41
C GLU A 164 -6.00 -6.76 24.44
N ILE A 165 -5.32 -5.85 23.73
CA ILE A 165 -4.20 -6.20 22.85
C ILE A 165 -3.09 -6.90 23.65
N SER A 166 -2.73 -6.35 24.81
CA SER A 166 -1.69 -6.90 25.69
C SER A 166 -2.03 -8.29 26.24
N ASP A 167 -3.28 -8.50 26.67
CA ASP A 167 -3.72 -9.78 27.21
C ASP A 167 -3.74 -10.88 26.12
N ARG A 168 -4.17 -10.52 24.91
CA ARG A 168 -4.24 -11.44 23.77
C ARG A 168 -2.87 -11.85 23.23
N ASP A 169 -1.92 -10.92 23.15
CA ASP A 169 -0.56 -11.25 22.72
C ASP A 169 0.09 -12.27 23.66
N ASN A 170 -0.20 -12.17 24.96
CA ASN A 170 0.24 -13.17 25.95
C ASN A 170 -0.43 -14.54 25.75
N GLU A 171 -1.72 -14.59 25.40
CA GLU A 171 -2.43 -15.85 25.10
C GLU A 171 -1.86 -16.55 23.85
N TYR A 172 -1.70 -15.82 22.74
CA TYR A 172 -1.09 -16.35 21.50
C TYR A 172 0.34 -16.87 21.70
N LEU A 173 1.15 -16.19 22.53
CA LEU A 173 2.51 -16.63 22.84
C LEU A 173 2.54 -17.90 23.69
N ASN A 174 1.52 -18.12 24.53
CA ASN A 174 1.41 -19.33 25.35
C ASN A 174 0.90 -20.52 24.53
N GLU A 175 -0.03 -20.34 23.59
CA GLU A 175 -0.50 -21.41 22.71
C GLU A 175 0.60 -21.90 21.75
N LYS A 176 1.46 -21.02 21.23
CA LYS A 176 2.58 -21.40 20.35
C LYS A 176 3.77 -22.07 21.05
N ARG A 177 3.82 -22.04 22.38
CA ARG A 177 4.88 -22.68 23.19
C ARG A 177 4.52 -24.09 23.66
N SER A 178 3.27 -24.52 23.45
CA SER A 178 2.81 -25.89 23.67
C SER A 178 2.89 -26.73 22.39
#